data_AF-A0A9E4GQP0-F1
#
_entry.id   AF-A0A9E4GQP0-F1
#
_cell.length_a   1.000
_cell.length_b   1.000
_cell.length_c   1.000
_cell.angle_alpha   90.00
_cell.angle_beta   90.00
_cell.angle_gamma   90.00
#
_symmetry.space_group_name_H-M   'P 1'
#
loop_
_entity.id
_entity.type
_entity.pdbx_description
1 polymer ?
#
loop_
_entity_poly.entity_id
_entity_poly.type
_entity_poly.pdbx_seq_one_letter_code
_entity_poly.pdbx_strand_id
1 'polypeptide(L)' 'MAPVANRHSGKVAIVTGAGQGIGKGIATRLAQEGATVVIAEFK' A
#
# COMPACT_ATOMS: atom_id res chain seq x y z
N MET A 1 13.27 -3.43 12.18
CA MET A 1 13.08 -2.20 11.39
C MET A 1 12.18 -1.27 12.20
N ALA A 2 12.63 -0.05 12.54
CA ALA A 2 11.77 0.91 13.24
C ALA A 2 10.59 1.34 12.33
N PRO A 3 9.38 1.56 12.86
CA PRO A 3 8.26 2.04 12.06
C PRO A 3 8.54 3.47 11.59
N VAL A 4 8.61 3.69 10.27
CA VAL A 4 8.70 5.03 9.69
C VAL A 4 7.28 5.57 9.62
N ALA A 5 6.80 6.15 10.72
CA ALA A 5 5.47 6.74 10.77
C ALA A 5 5.37 7.84 9.69
N ASN A 6 4.31 7.76 8.87
CA ASN A 6 3.84 8.82 7.97
C ASN A 6 4.68 9.14 6.72
N ARG A 7 5.55 8.24 6.25
CA ARG A 7 6.34 8.46 5.00
C ARG A 7 5.48 8.85 3.79
N HIS A 8 4.25 8.34 3.73
CA HIS A 8 3.32 8.53 2.61
C HIS A 8 2.02 9.22 3.01
N SER A 9 2.00 9.92 4.15
CA SER A 9 0.82 10.65 4.60
C SER A 9 0.33 11.66 3.55
N GLY A 10 -0.99 11.65 3.30
CA GLY A 10 -1.64 12.53 2.33
C GLY A 10 -1.38 12.18 0.85
N LYS A 11 -0.73 11.05 0.56
CA LYS A 11 -0.53 10.56 -0.80
C LYS A 11 -1.57 9.51 -1.17
N VAL A 12 -1.89 9.43 -2.46
CA VAL A 12 -2.70 8.36 -3.04
C VAL A 12 -1.78 7.43 -3.83
N ALA A 13 -1.87 6.12 -3.59
CA ALA A 13 -1.10 5.11 -4.28
C ALA A 13 -2.03 4.08 -4.94
N ILE A 14 -1.81 3.79 -6.23
CA ILE A 14 -2.49 2.72 -6.95
C ILE A 14 -1.57 1.51 -6.98
N VAL A 15 -2.04 0.36 -6.50
CA VAL A 15 -1.28 -0.89 -6.54
C VAL A 15 -2.05 -1.91 -7.36
N THR A 16 -1.47 -2.32 -8.49
CA THR A 16 -1.98 -3.40 -9.32
C THR A 16 -1.51 -4.75 -8.80
N GLY A 17 -2.29 -5.82 -8.94
CA GLY A 17 -1.84 -7.16 -8.53
C GLY A 17 -1.76 -7.32 -7.00
N ALA A 18 -2.60 -6.60 -6.25
CA ALA A 18 -2.59 -6.56 -4.79
C ALA A 18 -3.64 -7.44 -4.11
N GLY A 19 -4.30 -8.34 -4.86
CA GLY A 19 -5.19 -9.35 -4.27
C GLY A 19 -4.47 -10.32 -3.33
N GLN A 20 -3.20 -10.64 -3.61
CA GLN A 20 -2.40 -11.59 -2.83
C GLN A 20 -0.88 -11.33 -2.93
N GLY A 21 -0.10 -12.18 -2.23
CA GLY A 21 1.35 -12.22 -2.33
C GLY A 21 2.03 -10.85 -2.09
N ILE A 22 2.97 -10.52 -2.97
CA ILE A 22 3.81 -9.32 -2.85
C ILE A 22 2.99 -8.04 -2.96
N GLY A 23 2.06 -7.97 -3.92
CA GLY A 23 1.23 -6.77 -4.11
C GLY A 23 0.40 -6.44 -2.88
N LYS A 24 -0.16 -7.45 -2.21
CA LYS A 24 -0.86 -7.28 -0.92
C LYS A 24 0.07 -6.73 0.17
N GLY A 25 1.30 -7.26 0.25
CA GLY A 25 2.31 -6.77 1.20
C GLY A 25 2.68 -5.31 0.97
N ILE A 26 2.88 -4.92 -0.28
CA ILE A 26 3.17 -3.54 -0.69
C ILE A 26 2.00 -2.61 -0.33
N ALA A 27 0.78 -2.96 -0.73
CA ALA A 27 -0.42 -2.16 -0.44
C ALA A 27 -0.61 -1.97 1.09
N THR A 28 -0.40 -3.04 1.86
CA THR A 28 -0.50 -2.99 3.33
C THR A 28 0.54 -2.04 3.91
N ARG A 29 1.79 -2.13 3.45
CA ARG A 29 2.86 -1.28 3.96
C ARG A 29 2.65 0.19 3.62
N LEU A 30 2.20 0.49 2.40
CA LEU A 30 1.89 1.86 1.98
C LEU A 30 0.77 2.47 2.83
N ALA A 31 -0.29 1.69 3.12
CA ALA A 31 -1.37 2.12 4.00
C ALA A 31 -0.88 2.37 5.43
N GLN A 32 -0.03 1.50 5.99
CA GLN A 32 0.60 1.69 7.30
C GLN A 32 1.47 2.95 7.36
N GLU A 33 2.05 3.36 6.23
CA GLU A 33 2.85 4.59 6.10
C GLU A 33 2.00 5.84 5.81
N GLY A 34 0.66 5.72 5.83
CA GLY A 34 -0.29 6.84 5.75
C GLY A 34 -0.81 7.15 4.34
N ALA A 35 -0.52 6.31 3.34
CA ALA A 35 -1.10 6.48 2.02
C ALA A 35 -2.58 6.07 2.00
N THR A 36 -3.39 6.77 1.20
CA THR A 36 -4.65 6.23 0.70
C THR A 36 -4.33 5.27 -0.44
N VAL A 37 -4.69 4.00 -0.31
CA VAL A 37 -4.32 2.96 -1.28
C VAL A 37 -5.53 2.52 -2.08
N VAL A 38 -5.40 2.53 -3.41
CA VAL A 38 -6.37 1.97 -4.35
C VAL A 38 -5.80 0.66 -4.89
N ILE A 39 -6.58 -0.41 -4.80
CA ILE A 39 -6.21 -1.73 -5.33
C ILE A 39 -6.87 -1.91 -6.69
N ALA A 40 -6.06 -2.31 -7.69
CA ALA A 40 -6.53 -2.71 -9.01
C ALA A 40 -6.14 -4.17 -9.28
N GLU A 41 -7.10 -5.08 -9.21
CA GLU A 41 -6.91 -6.52 -9.41
C GLU A 41 -7.86 -7.00 -10.52
N PHE A 42 -7.42 -7.98 -11.30
CA PHE A 42 -8.29 -8.71 -12.23
C PHE A 42 -8.56 -10.11 -11.70
N LYS A 43 -9.72 -10.67 -12.06
CA LYS A 43 -10.12 -12.03 -11.69
C LYS A 43 -9.20 -13.08 -12.28
#